data_AF-A0A0P9UXX4-F1
#
_entry.id   AF-A0A0P9UXX4-F1
#
_cell.length_a   1.000
_cell.length_b   1.000
_cell.length_c   1.000
_cell.angle_alpha   90.00
_cell.angle_beta   90.00
_cell.angle_gamma   90.00
#
_symmetry.space_group_name_H-M   'P 1'
#
loop_
_entity.id
_entity.type
_entity.pdbx_description
1 polymer ?
#
loop_
_entity_poly.entity_id
_entity_poly.type
_entity_poly.pdbx_seq_one_letter_code
_entity_poly.pdbx_strand_id
1 'polypeptide(L)'
;MGRQRTIRDQNFWRSPRLLNCTTEDKVALLHLLTAPDSNITGVYPLVPRIAGAEIGWTAEQWLQVIHRLQDEGLARYDHVRYVVWVRIWWDHHTATQVTGPKLIARALEEIRRIPSEWLDDFLRDFKERLTVNQQRLINEALRPRPDPGLEEVPIPHGCGIDTVSDQVRLNTKPQPKPKPLTETQTPHIASNELDLSGIPTEYRTDVCKGIVKAKATGKLRNGAQLVVSAMAERFRSASGKPQDAMALTMYLAEHLNRPG
;
A
#
# COMPACT_ATOMS: atom_id res chain seq x y z
N MET A 1 -11.63 -20.76 -7.53
CA MET A 1 -12.24 -20.11 -8.71
C MET A 1 -11.56 -18.77 -8.90
N GLY A 2 -11.12 -18.45 -10.13
CA GLY A 2 -10.56 -17.13 -10.44
C GLY A 2 -11.65 -16.04 -10.38
N ARG A 3 -11.27 -14.82 -10.01
CA ARG A 3 -12.18 -13.67 -10.02
C ARG A 3 -12.35 -13.16 -11.45
N GLN A 4 -13.59 -13.07 -11.92
CA GLN A 4 -13.92 -12.47 -13.22
C GLN A 4 -14.32 -11.01 -13.05
N ARG A 5 -13.74 -10.12 -13.87
CA ARG A 5 -14.14 -8.72 -14.00
C ARG A 5 -14.65 -8.50 -15.42
N THR A 6 -15.88 -8.02 -15.55
CA THR A 6 -16.52 -7.81 -16.84
C THR A 6 -16.53 -6.33 -17.16
N ILE A 7 -15.96 -5.96 -18.31
CA ILE A 7 -15.99 -4.60 -18.83
C ILE A 7 -17.06 -4.52 -19.91
N ARG A 8 -18.05 -3.65 -19.71
CA ARG A 8 -19.07 -3.39 -20.73
C ARG A 8 -18.44 -2.63 -21.90
N ASP A 9 -18.38 -3.27 -23.05
CA ASP A 9 -17.76 -2.78 -24.28
C ASP A 9 -18.39 -1.47 -24.78
N GLN A 10 -19.72 -1.37 -24.78
CA GLN A 10 -20.45 -0.16 -25.18
C GLN A 10 -20.10 1.03 -24.28
N ASN A 11 -19.97 0.79 -22.98
CA ASN A 11 -19.67 1.82 -21.99
C ASN A 11 -18.18 2.13 -21.89
N PHE A 12 -17.31 1.36 -22.56
CA PHE A 12 -15.87 1.61 -22.60
C PHE A 12 -15.45 2.20 -23.94
N TRP A 13 -15.64 1.45 -25.03
CA TRP A 13 -15.14 1.80 -26.36
C TRP A 13 -15.99 2.85 -27.08
N ARG A 14 -17.29 2.92 -26.75
CA ARG A 14 -18.24 3.86 -27.38
C ARG A 14 -18.75 4.93 -26.42
N SER A 15 -18.15 5.06 -25.25
CA SER A 15 -18.58 6.05 -24.26
C SER A 15 -18.16 7.47 -24.67
N PRO A 16 -19.10 8.43 -24.72
CA PRO A 16 -18.78 9.83 -24.95
C PRO A 16 -17.80 10.40 -23.91
N ARG A 17 -17.80 9.86 -22.69
CA ARG A 17 -16.90 10.29 -21.60
C ARG A 17 -15.42 9.98 -21.88
N LEU A 18 -15.14 9.06 -22.82
CA LEU A 18 -13.79 8.61 -23.15
C LEU A 18 -13.32 9.14 -24.53
N LEU A 19 -14.04 10.10 -25.13
CA LEU A 19 -13.70 10.66 -26.45
C LEU A 19 -12.33 11.33 -26.46
N ASN A 20 -12.01 12.08 -25.40
CA ASN A 20 -10.74 12.81 -25.28
C ASN A 20 -9.61 11.96 -24.68
N CYS A 21 -9.90 10.73 -24.25
CA CYS A 21 -8.89 9.84 -23.67
C CYS A 21 -7.90 9.35 -24.73
N THR A 22 -6.62 9.50 -24.43
CA THR A 22 -5.53 8.90 -25.19
C THR A 22 -5.54 7.38 -25.06
N THR A 23 -4.72 6.70 -25.86
CA THR A 23 -4.52 5.25 -25.74
C THR A 23 -4.01 4.88 -24.34
N GLU A 24 -3.07 5.66 -23.78
CA GLU A 24 -2.55 5.44 -22.43
C GLU A 24 -3.66 5.56 -21.38
N ASP A 25 -4.50 6.60 -21.48
CA ASP A 25 -5.60 6.80 -20.54
C ASP A 25 -6.56 5.60 -20.56
N LYS A 26 -6.86 5.07 -21.75
CA LYS A 26 -7.71 3.87 -21.90
C LYS A 26 -7.03 2.63 -21.33
N VAL A 27 -5.73 2.45 -21.52
CA VAL A 27 -4.98 1.31 -20.93
C VAL A 27 -5.00 1.40 -19.40
N ALA A 28 -4.76 2.58 -18.84
CA ALA A 28 -4.80 2.79 -17.39
C ALA A 28 -6.22 2.62 -16.83
N LEU A 29 -7.27 3.10 -17.52
CA LEU A 29 -8.66 2.86 -17.10
C LEU A 29 -9.03 1.38 -17.14
N LEU A 30 -8.61 0.66 -18.19
CA LEU A 30 -8.84 -0.77 -18.28
C LEU A 30 -8.16 -1.50 -17.12
N HIS A 31 -6.92 -1.13 -16.80
CA HIS A 31 -6.22 -1.61 -15.62
C HIS A 31 -7.00 -1.27 -14.35
N LEU A 32 -7.39 -0.02 -14.11
CA LEU A 32 -8.15 0.39 -12.93
C LEU A 32 -9.47 -0.36 -12.74
N LEU A 33 -10.14 -0.73 -13.84
CA LEU A 33 -11.39 -1.50 -13.80
C LEU A 33 -11.18 -3.00 -13.58
N THR A 34 -9.98 -3.51 -13.85
CA THR A 34 -9.66 -4.96 -13.82
C THR A 34 -8.54 -5.34 -12.86
N ALA A 35 -7.91 -4.36 -12.20
CA ALA A 35 -6.68 -4.52 -11.41
C ALA A 35 -6.81 -5.67 -10.42
N PRO A 36 -5.77 -6.50 -10.21
CA PRO A 36 -5.82 -7.63 -9.30
C PRO A 36 -6.33 -7.25 -7.91
N ASP A 37 -5.88 -6.12 -7.40
CA ASP A 37 -6.21 -5.60 -6.07
C ASP A 37 -7.51 -4.76 -6.02
N SER A 38 -8.19 -4.55 -7.16
CA SER A 38 -9.48 -3.83 -7.16
C SER A 38 -10.52 -4.53 -6.30
N ASN A 39 -11.48 -3.79 -5.76
CA ASN A 39 -12.52 -4.32 -4.88
C ASN A 39 -13.91 -4.28 -5.53
N ILE A 40 -15.02 -4.48 -4.80
CA ILE A 40 -16.36 -4.51 -5.44
C ILE A 40 -16.99 -3.11 -5.53
N THR A 41 -16.44 -2.15 -4.79
CA THR A 41 -16.93 -0.76 -4.72
C THR A 41 -16.19 0.21 -5.63
N GLY A 42 -15.02 -0.16 -6.17
CA GLY A 42 -14.23 0.70 -7.06
C GLY A 42 -13.41 1.76 -6.33
N VAL A 43 -13.26 1.63 -5.00
CA VAL A 43 -12.40 2.49 -4.17
C VAL A 43 -11.42 1.63 -3.40
N TYR A 44 -10.16 1.57 -3.81
CA TYR A 44 -9.21 0.59 -3.30
C TYR A 44 -7.76 1.11 -3.27
N PRO A 45 -6.86 0.48 -2.51
CA PRO A 45 -5.46 0.84 -2.49
C PRO A 45 -4.78 0.66 -3.86
N LEU A 46 -4.03 1.65 -4.30
CA LEU A 46 -3.32 1.65 -5.56
C LEU A 46 -1.94 2.28 -5.40
N VAL A 47 -0.90 1.45 -5.54
CA VAL A 47 0.50 1.89 -5.51
C VAL A 47 0.98 2.11 -6.95
N PRO A 48 1.34 3.35 -7.36
CA PRO A 48 1.68 3.68 -8.74
C PRO A 48 2.80 2.83 -9.33
N ARG A 49 3.80 2.50 -8.51
CA ARG A 49 4.92 1.64 -8.93
C ARG A 49 4.48 0.22 -9.28
N ILE A 50 3.49 -0.33 -8.54
CA ILE A 50 2.96 -1.67 -8.79
C ILE A 50 2.07 -1.61 -10.03
N ALA A 51 1.11 -0.68 -10.06
CA ALA A 51 0.19 -0.51 -11.18
C ALA A 51 0.91 -0.25 -12.51
N GLY A 52 1.93 0.63 -12.49
CA GLY A 52 2.80 0.87 -13.64
C GLY A 52 3.52 -0.40 -14.09
N ALA A 53 4.15 -1.13 -13.17
CA ALA A 53 4.88 -2.36 -13.51
C ALA A 53 3.98 -3.44 -14.15
N GLU A 54 2.71 -3.56 -13.73
CA GLU A 54 1.75 -4.52 -14.28
C GLU A 54 1.42 -4.28 -15.76
N ILE A 55 1.60 -3.05 -16.26
CA ILE A 55 1.38 -2.68 -17.66
C ILE A 55 2.67 -2.26 -18.38
N GLY A 56 3.84 -2.48 -17.76
CA GLY A 56 5.15 -2.17 -18.34
C GLY A 56 5.54 -0.69 -18.31
N TRP A 57 4.96 0.09 -17.39
CA TRP A 57 5.24 1.51 -17.20
C TRP A 57 6.03 1.81 -15.92
N THR A 58 6.64 2.98 -15.90
CA THR A 58 7.21 3.59 -14.69
C THR A 58 6.11 4.15 -13.78
N ALA A 59 6.45 4.41 -12.51
CA ALA A 59 5.52 5.05 -11.57
C ALA A 59 5.16 6.47 -12.03
N GLU A 60 6.11 7.18 -12.63
CA GLU A 60 5.96 8.54 -13.13
C GLU A 60 4.99 8.59 -14.31
N GLN A 61 5.09 7.66 -15.26
CA GLN A 61 4.12 7.52 -16.36
C GLN A 61 2.72 7.23 -15.83
N TRP A 62 2.59 6.32 -14.86
CA TRP A 62 1.31 6.04 -14.21
C TRP A 62 0.71 7.29 -13.55
N LEU A 63 1.53 8.02 -12.80
CA LEU A 63 1.10 9.25 -12.12
C LEU A 63 0.65 10.32 -13.12
N GLN A 64 1.37 10.51 -14.22
CA GLN A 64 0.94 11.45 -15.27
C GLN A 64 -0.44 11.07 -15.83
N VAL A 65 -0.67 9.79 -16.12
CA VAL A 65 -1.93 9.31 -16.67
C VAL A 65 -3.06 9.43 -15.65
N ILE A 66 -2.85 9.03 -14.40
CA ILE A 66 -3.91 9.09 -13.37
C ILE A 66 -4.29 10.53 -13.02
N HIS A 67 -3.36 11.49 -13.12
CA HIS A 67 -3.67 12.92 -13.01
C HIS A 67 -4.57 13.40 -14.15
N ARG A 68 -4.27 13.04 -15.41
CA ARG A 68 -5.17 13.35 -16.55
C ARG A 68 -6.56 12.74 -16.36
N LEU A 69 -6.62 11.48 -15.94
CA LEU A 69 -7.90 10.81 -15.64
C LEU A 69 -8.67 11.50 -14.51
N GLN A 70 -7.98 12.11 -13.55
CA GLN A 70 -8.59 12.89 -12.49
C GLN A 70 -9.14 14.22 -12.99
N ASP A 71 -8.40 14.92 -13.86
CA ASP A 71 -8.83 16.17 -14.47
C ASP A 71 -10.09 15.98 -15.34
N GLU A 72 -10.18 14.83 -16.03
CA GLU A 72 -11.37 14.42 -16.81
C GLU A 72 -12.51 13.84 -15.93
N GLY A 73 -12.32 13.76 -14.61
CA GLY A 73 -13.33 13.24 -13.68
C GLY A 73 -13.64 11.74 -13.83
N LEU A 74 -12.71 10.97 -14.41
CA LEU A 74 -12.82 9.53 -14.65
C LEU A 74 -12.25 8.69 -13.50
N ALA A 75 -11.33 9.26 -12.72
CA ALA A 75 -10.83 8.70 -11.47
C ALA A 75 -10.56 9.80 -10.45
N ARG A 76 -10.31 9.44 -9.19
CA ARG A 76 -9.65 10.30 -8.18
C ARG A 76 -8.54 9.50 -7.54
N TYR A 77 -7.42 10.14 -7.24
CA TYR A 77 -6.26 9.50 -6.66
C TYR A 77 -5.71 10.31 -5.49
N ASP A 78 -5.54 9.63 -4.35
CA ASP A 78 -4.89 10.17 -3.16
C ASP A 78 -3.45 9.65 -3.10
N HIS A 79 -2.50 10.56 -3.30
CA HIS A 79 -1.07 10.25 -3.31
C HIS A 79 -0.48 10.01 -1.91
N VAL A 80 -1.16 10.46 -0.85
CA VAL A 80 -0.72 10.26 0.55
C VAL A 80 -1.17 8.89 1.04
N ARG A 81 -2.45 8.56 0.81
CA ARG A 81 -3.04 7.30 1.27
C ARG A 81 -2.89 6.16 0.26
N TYR A 82 -2.42 6.45 -0.95
CA TYR A 82 -2.33 5.50 -2.06
C TYR A 82 -3.69 4.83 -2.33
N VAL A 83 -4.75 5.62 -2.45
CA VAL A 83 -6.11 5.10 -2.73
C VAL A 83 -6.60 5.70 -4.03
N VAL A 84 -7.23 4.88 -4.86
CA VAL A 84 -7.93 5.31 -6.07
C VAL A 84 -9.43 5.14 -5.89
N TRP A 85 -10.19 6.09 -6.42
CA TRP A 85 -11.62 5.93 -6.68
C TRP A 85 -11.85 5.99 -8.19
N VAL A 86 -12.25 4.87 -8.79
CA VAL A 86 -12.59 4.76 -10.21
C VAL A 86 -14.01 5.30 -10.42
N ARG A 87 -14.15 6.52 -10.93
CA ARG A 87 -15.45 7.22 -11.03
C ARG A 87 -16.38 6.63 -12.09
N ILE A 88 -15.83 5.89 -13.04
CA ILE A 88 -16.59 5.15 -14.05
C ILE A 88 -16.89 3.70 -13.63
N TRP A 89 -16.61 3.32 -12.38
CA TRP A 89 -16.74 1.92 -11.92
C TRP A 89 -18.12 1.33 -12.19
N TRP A 90 -19.17 2.09 -11.88
CA TRP A 90 -20.56 1.66 -12.05
C TRP A 90 -21.07 1.71 -13.49
N ASP A 91 -20.29 2.27 -14.41
CA ASP A 91 -20.60 2.19 -15.84
C ASP A 91 -20.30 0.77 -16.37
N HIS A 92 -19.47 0.00 -15.66
CA HIS A 92 -19.12 -1.38 -16.03
C HIS A 92 -19.65 -2.42 -15.04
N HIS A 93 -19.73 -2.08 -13.76
CA HIS A 93 -20.19 -2.95 -12.68
C HIS A 93 -21.56 -2.52 -12.15
N THR A 94 -22.35 -3.47 -11.65
CA THR A 94 -23.73 -3.18 -11.22
C THR A 94 -23.80 -2.87 -9.72
N ALA A 95 -24.13 -1.64 -9.35
CA ALA A 95 -24.27 -1.22 -7.95
C ALA A 95 -25.27 -2.09 -7.18
N THR A 96 -26.42 -2.43 -7.79
CA THR A 96 -27.44 -3.27 -7.16
C THR A 96 -26.95 -4.68 -6.82
N GLN A 97 -26.05 -5.26 -7.63
CA GLN A 97 -25.47 -6.58 -7.36
C GLN A 97 -24.56 -6.58 -6.12
N VAL A 98 -23.85 -5.49 -5.89
CA VAL A 98 -22.97 -5.31 -4.71
C VAL A 98 -23.77 -5.25 -3.41
N THR A 99 -25.03 -4.82 -3.47
CA THR A 99 -25.98 -4.88 -2.34
C THR A 99 -26.72 -6.22 -2.19
N GLY A 100 -26.35 -7.24 -2.97
CA GLY A 100 -26.93 -8.58 -2.83
C GLY A 100 -26.55 -9.24 -1.49
N PRO A 101 -27.35 -10.21 -0.99
CA PRO A 101 -27.16 -10.81 0.34
C PRO A 101 -25.75 -11.36 0.60
N LYS A 102 -25.08 -11.85 -0.45
CA LYS A 102 -23.71 -12.42 -0.34
C LYS A 102 -22.61 -11.39 -0.30
N LEU A 103 -22.83 -10.19 -0.85
CA LEU A 103 -21.79 -9.18 -1.05
C LEU A 103 -21.93 -7.97 -0.12
N ILE A 104 -23.13 -7.76 0.44
CA ILE A 104 -23.45 -6.55 1.17
C ILE A 104 -22.55 -6.30 2.39
N ALA A 105 -22.22 -7.35 3.15
CA ALA A 105 -21.32 -7.24 4.29
C ALA A 105 -19.93 -6.74 3.85
N ARG A 106 -19.41 -7.29 2.75
CA ARG A 106 -18.13 -6.89 2.17
C ARG A 106 -18.18 -5.48 1.58
N ALA A 107 -19.27 -5.14 0.91
CA ALA A 107 -19.48 -3.80 0.37
C ALA A 107 -19.44 -2.75 1.48
N LEU A 108 -20.13 -2.98 2.59
CA LEU A 108 -20.14 -2.06 3.73
C LEU A 108 -18.76 -1.96 4.41
N GLU A 109 -17.99 -3.06 4.48
CA GLU A 109 -16.61 -3.03 4.96
C GLU A 109 -15.72 -2.15 4.07
N GLU A 110 -15.84 -2.28 2.75
CA GLU A 110 -15.09 -1.47 1.79
C GLU A 110 -15.51 0.00 1.84
N ILE A 111 -16.81 0.29 1.92
CA ILE A 111 -17.33 1.66 2.02
C ILE A 111 -16.81 2.36 3.27
N ARG A 112 -16.73 1.66 4.42
CA ARG A 112 -16.19 2.23 5.66
C ARG A 112 -14.69 2.55 5.60
N ARG A 113 -13.96 2.01 4.62
CA ARG A 113 -12.54 2.32 4.40
C ARG A 113 -12.32 3.49 3.43
N ILE A 114 -13.38 3.97 2.79
CA ILE A 114 -13.28 5.13 1.89
C ILE A 114 -12.87 6.36 2.71
N PRO A 115 -11.90 7.16 2.24
CA PRO A 115 -11.55 8.42 2.89
C PRO A 115 -12.78 9.29 3.16
N SER A 116 -12.87 9.88 4.36
CA SER A 116 -14.03 10.64 4.81
C SER A 116 -14.42 11.76 3.85
N GLU A 117 -13.44 12.43 3.25
CA GLU A 117 -13.61 13.51 2.28
C GLU A 117 -14.22 13.05 0.94
N TRP A 118 -14.20 11.74 0.66
CA TRP A 118 -14.81 11.16 -0.54
C TRP A 118 -16.11 10.45 -0.23
N LEU A 119 -16.38 10.14 1.04
CA LEU A 119 -17.47 9.26 1.44
C LEU A 119 -18.84 9.81 1.02
N ASP A 120 -19.12 11.10 1.26
CA ASP A 120 -20.40 11.70 0.90
C ASP A 120 -20.63 11.74 -0.61
N ASP A 121 -19.59 12.11 -1.36
CA ASP A 121 -19.58 12.09 -2.82
C ASP A 121 -19.80 10.68 -3.37
N PHE A 122 -19.12 9.69 -2.79
CA PHE A 122 -19.25 8.29 -3.17
C PHE A 122 -20.65 7.77 -2.87
N LEU A 123 -21.17 8.05 -1.67
CA LEU A 123 -22.49 7.59 -1.25
C LEU A 123 -23.60 8.20 -2.10
N ARG A 124 -23.45 9.44 -2.56
CA ARG A 124 -24.39 10.06 -3.49
C ARG A 124 -24.43 9.31 -4.83
N ASP A 125 -23.30 9.14 -5.51
CA ASP A 125 -23.22 8.41 -6.78
C ASP A 125 -23.64 6.94 -6.64
N PHE A 126 -23.27 6.29 -5.53
CA PHE A 126 -23.67 4.91 -5.27
C PHE A 126 -25.19 4.79 -5.07
N LYS A 127 -25.81 5.65 -4.25
CA LYS A 127 -27.25 5.59 -3.94
C LYS A 127 -28.13 5.92 -5.14
N GLU A 128 -27.71 6.85 -6.00
CA GLU A 128 -28.43 7.18 -7.25
C GLU A 128 -28.66 5.95 -8.15
N ARG A 129 -27.84 4.90 -7.99
CA ARG A 129 -27.88 3.66 -8.77
C ARG A 129 -28.57 2.50 -8.06
N LEU A 130 -29.14 2.76 -6.88
CA LEU A 130 -29.83 1.77 -6.06
C LEU A 130 -31.34 2.00 -6.05
N THR A 131 -32.09 0.92 -5.86
CA THR A 131 -33.52 1.02 -5.57
C THR A 131 -33.77 1.66 -4.21
N VAL A 132 -34.96 2.22 -3.98
CA VAL A 132 -35.34 2.85 -2.70
C VAL A 132 -35.11 1.91 -1.50
N ASN A 133 -35.44 0.62 -1.65
CA ASN A 133 -35.23 -0.37 -0.58
C ASN A 133 -33.74 -0.60 -0.28
N GLN A 134 -32.91 -0.67 -1.31
CA GLN A 134 -31.46 -0.81 -1.14
C GLN A 134 -30.83 0.45 -0.52
N GLN A 135 -31.29 1.64 -0.92
CA GLN A 135 -30.84 2.89 -0.32
C GLN A 135 -31.16 2.93 1.18
N ARG A 136 -32.37 2.55 1.58
CA ARG A 136 -32.76 2.45 3.00
C ARG A 136 -31.86 1.51 3.77
N LEU A 137 -31.60 0.32 3.23
CA LEU A 137 -30.72 -0.67 3.84
C LEU A 137 -29.30 -0.10 4.03
N ILE A 138 -28.71 0.48 2.98
CA ILE A 138 -27.37 1.08 3.06
C ILE A 138 -27.34 2.22 4.09
N ASN A 139 -28.35 3.08 4.12
CA ASN A 139 -28.46 4.15 5.10
C ASN A 139 -28.49 3.62 6.53
N GLU A 140 -29.28 2.56 6.79
CA GLU A 140 -29.38 1.93 8.10
C GLU A 140 -28.06 1.26 8.52
N ALA A 141 -27.43 0.52 7.61
CA ALA A 141 -26.22 -0.23 7.89
C ALA A 141 -24.98 0.65 8.07
N LEU A 142 -24.98 1.86 7.50
CA LEU A 142 -23.93 2.86 7.65
C LEU A 142 -24.22 3.88 8.76
N ARG A 143 -25.34 3.74 9.50
CA ARG A 143 -25.55 4.57 10.68
C ARG A 143 -24.38 4.41 11.64
N PRO A 144 -23.90 5.50 12.26
CA PRO A 144 -22.98 5.41 13.38
C PRO A 144 -23.59 4.46 14.42
N ARG A 145 -22.84 3.44 14.84
CA ARG A 145 -23.28 2.60 15.95
C ARG A 145 -23.28 3.50 17.19
N PRO A 146 -24.37 3.58 17.96
CA PRO A 146 -24.33 4.27 19.24
C PRO A 146 -23.26 3.61 20.10
N ASP A 147 -22.40 4.43 20.69
CA ASP A 147 -21.33 3.98 21.57
C ASP A 147 -21.98 3.31 22.78
N PRO A 148 -21.75 2.01 23.05
CA PRO A 148 -22.24 1.38 24.26
C PRO A 148 -21.39 1.87 25.44
N GLY A 149 -21.83 2.93 26.12
CA GLY A 149 -21.46 3.21 27.50
C GLY A 149 -20.72 4.52 27.78
N LEU A 150 -21.46 5.62 27.86
CA LEU A 150 -21.25 6.66 28.87
C LEU A 150 -22.49 6.69 29.78
N GLU A 151 -22.72 5.60 30.51
CA GLU A 151 -23.45 5.74 31.77
C GLU A 151 -22.43 6.21 32.81
N GLU A 152 -22.42 7.53 33.04
CA GLU A 152 -21.73 8.12 34.18
C GLU A 152 -22.38 7.59 35.47
N VAL A 153 -21.82 6.52 36.04
CA VAL A 153 -22.11 6.15 37.43
C VAL A 153 -21.45 7.22 38.32
N PRO A 154 -22.20 7.99 39.13
CA PRO A 154 -21.61 9.03 39.96
C PRO A 154 -20.79 8.37 41.08
N ILE A 155 -19.48 8.58 41.10
CA ILE A 155 -18.62 8.16 42.21
C ILE A 155 -18.85 9.13 43.38
N PRO A 156 -19.35 8.70 44.54
CA PRO A 156 -19.53 9.56 45.69
C PRO A 156 -18.17 10.01 46.22
N HIS A 157 -17.93 11.32 46.24
CA HIS A 157 -16.76 11.90 46.88
C HIS A 157 -16.99 11.89 48.40
N GLY A 158 -16.26 11.03 49.10
CA GLY A 158 -16.12 11.05 50.56
C GLY A 158 -14.65 11.10 50.93
N CYS A 159 -14.16 12.28 51.27
CA CYS A 159 -12.84 12.50 51.83
C CYS A 159 -12.91 12.35 53.36
N GLY A 160 -11.94 11.68 54.00
CA GLY A 160 -11.91 11.49 55.46
C GLY A 160 -10.78 10.58 55.95
N ILE A 161 -9.61 11.18 56.05
CA ILE A 161 -8.32 10.84 56.69
C ILE A 161 -8.21 9.83 57.87
N ASP A 162 -7.00 9.24 57.91
CA ASP A 162 -6.16 8.71 59.00
C ASP A 162 -6.50 7.40 59.75
N THR A 163 -5.69 6.35 59.53
CA THR A 163 -4.88 5.68 60.58
C THR A 163 -3.68 4.92 59.97
N VAL A 164 -2.57 4.91 60.72
CA VAL A 164 -1.19 4.55 60.33
C VAL A 164 -0.86 3.05 60.51
N SER A 165 0.20 2.61 59.81
CA SER A 165 1.23 1.62 60.18
C SER A 165 1.20 0.21 59.57
N ASP A 166 2.26 0.01 58.77
CA ASP A 166 3.18 -1.13 58.71
C ASP A 166 2.64 -2.54 58.46
N GLN A 167 2.97 -3.07 57.29
CA GLN A 167 4.03 -4.08 57.19
C GLN A 167 4.45 -4.33 55.73
N VAL A 168 5.71 -3.99 55.44
CA VAL A 168 6.43 -4.45 54.26
C VAL A 168 6.81 -5.92 54.47
N ARG A 169 6.42 -6.79 53.53
CA ARG A 169 7.09 -8.07 53.29
C ARG A 169 7.45 -8.20 51.82
N LEU A 170 8.76 -8.19 51.54
CA LEU A 170 9.36 -8.61 50.28
C LEU A 170 9.10 -10.10 50.06
N ASN A 171 8.69 -10.46 48.84
CA ASN A 171 8.70 -11.85 48.41
C ASN A 171 9.67 -12.03 47.24
N THR A 172 10.59 -12.97 47.43
CA THR A 172 11.76 -13.25 46.61
C THR A 172 11.52 -14.55 45.85
N LYS A 173 11.22 -14.50 44.54
CA LYS A 173 11.62 -15.48 43.49
C LYS A 173 10.88 -15.25 42.15
N PRO A 174 11.47 -15.65 41.01
CA PRO A 174 11.34 -14.97 39.72
C PRO A 174 10.17 -15.44 38.84
N GLN A 175 9.48 -14.49 38.20
CA GLN A 175 8.48 -14.74 37.17
C GLN A 175 9.10 -14.72 35.76
N PRO A 176 8.72 -15.64 34.85
CA PRO A 176 9.18 -15.69 33.47
C PRO A 176 8.51 -14.58 32.62
N LYS A 177 9.32 -13.83 31.85
CA LYS A 177 8.89 -12.73 30.97
C LYS A 177 8.10 -13.24 29.75
N PRO A 178 6.88 -12.76 29.49
CA PRO A 178 6.29 -12.72 28.15
C PRO A 178 6.84 -11.52 27.35
N LYS A 179 7.07 -11.73 26.05
CA LYS A 179 7.68 -10.80 25.09
C LYS A 179 6.76 -9.62 24.74
N PRO A 180 7.26 -8.38 24.63
CA PRO A 180 6.55 -7.30 23.94
C PRO A 180 6.66 -7.43 22.41
N LEU A 181 5.55 -7.19 21.71
CA LEU A 181 5.49 -6.94 20.27
C LEU A 181 5.91 -5.48 20.04
N THR A 182 7.07 -5.27 19.44
CA THR A 182 7.62 -3.96 19.11
C THR A 182 7.27 -3.58 17.68
N GLU A 183 6.83 -2.34 17.53
CA GLU A 183 6.63 -1.56 16.30
C GLU A 183 7.73 -1.83 15.26
N THR A 184 7.32 -2.00 14.00
CA THR A 184 8.26 -2.06 12.87
C THR A 184 8.75 -0.64 12.58
N GLN A 185 9.75 -0.22 13.34
CA GLN A 185 10.57 0.94 13.03
C GLN A 185 11.41 0.59 11.80
N THR A 186 11.29 1.42 10.77
CA THR A 186 12.25 1.54 9.68
C THR A 186 13.65 1.64 10.30
N PRO A 187 14.61 0.75 9.97
CA PRO A 187 15.97 1.00 10.36
C PRO A 187 16.43 2.21 9.55
N HIS A 188 16.50 3.37 10.20
CA HIS A 188 17.52 4.36 9.88
C HIS A 188 18.84 3.61 9.90
N ILE A 189 19.32 3.24 8.71
CA ILE A 189 20.64 2.63 8.55
C ILE A 189 21.61 3.72 8.94
N ALA A 190 22.22 3.53 10.12
CA ALA A 190 23.42 4.21 10.52
C ALA A 190 24.41 4.20 9.35
N SER A 191 24.85 5.40 8.97
CA SER A 191 25.85 5.66 7.95
C SER A 191 27.14 4.92 8.27
N ASN A 192 27.27 3.68 7.77
CA ASN A 192 28.56 3.24 7.28
C ASN A 192 28.63 3.80 5.86
N GLU A 193 29.27 4.96 5.68
CA GLU A 193 29.59 5.49 4.37
C GLU A 193 30.38 4.42 3.60
N LEU A 194 29.70 3.73 2.69
CA LEU A 194 30.37 2.86 1.75
C LEU A 194 31.09 3.75 0.75
N ASP A 195 32.40 3.58 0.61
CA ASP A 195 33.17 4.32 -0.40
C ASP A 195 32.83 3.78 -1.79
N LEU A 196 32.01 4.53 -2.51
CA LEU A 196 31.53 4.26 -3.88
C LEU A 196 32.32 5.02 -4.95
N SER A 197 33.44 5.64 -4.60
CA SER A 197 34.23 6.48 -5.52
C SER A 197 34.65 5.74 -6.80
N GLY A 198 34.91 4.43 -6.70
CA GLY A 198 35.27 3.56 -7.82
C GLY A 198 34.12 3.02 -8.67
N ILE A 199 32.86 3.41 -8.39
CA ILE A 199 31.67 2.97 -9.12
C ILE A 199 31.10 4.15 -9.93
N PRO A 200 30.82 3.98 -11.24
CA PRO A 200 30.15 5.00 -12.04
C PRO A 200 28.79 5.38 -11.45
N THR A 201 28.45 6.67 -11.50
CA THR A 201 27.28 7.25 -10.83
C THR A 201 25.97 6.55 -11.19
N GLU A 202 25.80 6.11 -12.43
CA GLU A 202 24.62 5.42 -12.92
C GLU A 202 24.39 4.04 -12.27
N TYR A 203 25.43 3.39 -11.73
CA TYR A 203 25.34 2.06 -11.11
C TYR A 203 25.34 2.09 -9.57
N ARG A 204 25.62 3.25 -8.94
CA ARG A 204 25.74 3.37 -7.48
C ARG A 204 24.46 2.93 -6.76
N THR A 205 23.31 3.37 -7.24
CA THR A 205 22.00 3.03 -6.66
C THR A 205 21.74 1.52 -6.69
N ASP A 206 22.09 0.85 -7.78
CA ASP A 206 21.84 -0.59 -7.96
C ASP A 206 22.82 -1.44 -7.15
N VAL A 207 24.07 -1.00 -7.01
CA VAL A 207 25.04 -1.60 -6.09
C VAL A 207 24.55 -1.47 -4.64
N CYS A 208 24.07 -0.29 -4.22
CA CYS A 208 23.50 -0.11 -2.87
C CYS A 208 22.29 -1.02 -2.64
N LYS A 209 21.36 -1.10 -3.59
CA LYS A 209 20.21 -2.01 -3.52
C LYS A 209 20.65 -3.48 -3.43
N GLY A 210 21.67 -3.88 -4.19
CA GLY A 210 22.25 -5.21 -4.15
C GLY A 210 22.81 -5.55 -2.77
N ILE A 211 23.54 -4.62 -2.14
CA ILE A 211 24.10 -4.81 -0.79
C ILE A 211 22.99 -4.91 0.26
N VAL A 212 22.00 -4.00 0.21
CA VAL A 212 20.86 -4.03 1.14
C VAL A 212 20.09 -5.35 1.00
N LYS A 213 19.85 -5.80 -0.23
CA LYS A 213 19.19 -7.08 -0.49
C LYS A 213 20.02 -8.25 0.00
N ALA A 214 21.33 -8.29 -0.25
CA ALA A 214 22.22 -9.35 0.22
C ALA A 214 22.27 -9.41 1.76
N LYS A 215 22.23 -8.25 2.43
CA LYS A 215 22.16 -8.17 3.89
C LYS A 215 20.82 -8.69 4.40
N ALA A 216 19.71 -8.29 3.78
CA ALA A 216 18.37 -8.72 4.17
C ALA A 216 18.14 -10.23 3.95
N THR A 217 18.75 -10.81 2.92
CA THR A 217 18.63 -12.25 2.61
C THR A 217 19.68 -13.12 3.30
N GLY A 218 20.58 -12.54 4.12
CA GLY A 218 21.65 -13.27 4.78
C GLY A 218 22.73 -13.81 3.83
N LYS A 219 22.75 -13.33 2.58
CA LYS A 219 23.71 -13.76 1.54
C LYS A 219 25.01 -12.97 1.53
N LEU A 220 25.10 -11.89 2.30
CA LEU A 220 26.31 -11.08 2.43
C LEU A 220 27.35 -11.82 3.29
N ARG A 221 28.23 -12.60 2.64
CA ARG A 221 29.25 -13.41 3.33
C ARG A 221 30.47 -12.60 3.78
N ASN A 222 30.75 -11.48 3.11
CA ASN A 222 31.86 -10.58 3.40
C ASN A 222 31.38 -9.18 3.77
N GLY A 223 32.27 -8.33 4.29
CA GLY A 223 31.94 -6.93 4.56
C GLY A 223 31.45 -6.22 3.30
N ALA A 224 30.43 -5.37 3.44
CA ALA A 224 29.81 -4.64 2.33
C ALA A 224 30.84 -3.84 1.51
N GLN A 225 31.85 -3.25 2.16
CA GLN A 225 32.92 -2.52 1.48
C GLN A 225 33.76 -3.41 0.56
N LEU A 226 33.99 -4.67 0.92
CA LEU A 226 34.76 -5.61 0.10
C LEU A 226 34.02 -5.96 -1.20
N VAL A 227 32.68 -6.03 -1.14
CA VAL A 227 31.82 -6.19 -2.32
C VAL A 227 31.89 -4.96 -3.21
N VAL A 228 31.87 -3.76 -2.63
CA VAL A 228 32.00 -2.49 -3.36
C VAL A 228 33.36 -2.38 -4.06
N SER A 229 34.45 -2.70 -3.36
CA SER A 229 35.80 -2.68 -3.92
C SER A 229 35.95 -3.67 -5.08
N ALA A 230 35.39 -4.88 -4.97
CA ALA A 230 35.38 -5.86 -6.05
C ALA A 230 34.56 -5.39 -7.27
N MET A 231 33.43 -4.70 -7.04
CA MET A 231 32.68 -4.07 -8.13
C MET A 231 33.49 -2.96 -8.80
N ALA A 232 34.20 -2.13 -8.04
CA ALA A 232 35.05 -1.07 -8.57
C ALA A 232 36.22 -1.63 -9.41
N GLU A 233 36.82 -2.75 -8.99
CA GLU A 233 37.82 -3.46 -9.79
C GLU A 233 37.26 -3.98 -11.12
N ARG A 234 36.03 -4.49 -11.14
CA ARG A 234 35.38 -4.94 -12.38
C ARG A 234 35.13 -3.80 -13.36
N PHE A 235 34.77 -2.62 -12.87
CA PHE A 235 34.66 -1.43 -13.72
C PHE A 235 36.02 -0.93 -14.24
N ARG A 236 37.12 -1.22 -13.53
CA ARG A 236 38.50 -0.89 -13.96
C ARG A 236 39.09 -1.91 -14.93
N SER A 237 38.73 -3.19 -14.82
CA SER A 237 39.17 -4.23 -15.76
C SER A 237 38.36 -4.15 -17.05
N ALA A 238 39.03 -4.07 -18.22
CA ALA A 238 38.46 -3.76 -19.54
C ALA A 238 37.39 -4.73 -20.11
N SER A 239 36.82 -5.63 -19.30
CA SER A 239 35.79 -6.59 -19.68
C SER A 239 34.40 -6.13 -19.23
N GLY A 240 33.81 -5.23 -20.03
CA GLY A 240 32.36 -5.02 -20.17
C GLY A 240 31.61 -4.46 -18.94
N LYS A 241 30.95 -3.32 -19.13
CA LYS A 241 29.94 -2.82 -18.18
C LYS A 241 28.96 -3.97 -17.82
N PRO A 242 28.66 -4.22 -16.54
CA PRO A 242 27.73 -5.28 -16.18
C PRO A 242 26.35 -4.95 -16.76
N GLN A 243 25.73 -5.94 -17.43
CA GLN A 243 24.37 -5.82 -17.95
C GLN A 243 23.34 -5.60 -16.82
N ASP A 244 23.63 -6.14 -15.63
CA ASP A 244 22.87 -5.92 -14.40
C ASP A 244 23.83 -5.77 -13.20
N ALA A 245 23.99 -4.53 -12.72
CA ALA A 245 24.86 -4.22 -11.58
C ALA A 245 24.34 -4.79 -10.26
N MET A 246 23.02 -4.93 -10.10
CA MET A 246 22.41 -5.47 -8.89
C MET A 246 22.62 -6.99 -8.81
N ALA A 247 22.42 -7.70 -9.91
CA ALA A 247 22.67 -9.14 -9.99
C ALA A 247 24.15 -9.47 -9.76
N LEU A 248 25.06 -8.71 -10.36
CA LEU A 248 26.49 -8.88 -10.13
C LEU A 248 26.89 -8.60 -8.67
N THR A 249 26.32 -7.55 -8.07
CA THR A 249 26.54 -7.24 -6.64
C THR A 249 26.06 -8.37 -5.74
N MET A 250 24.89 -8.96 -6.02
CA MET A 250 24.36 -10.13 -5.29
C MET A 250 25.26 -11.35 -5.46
N TYR A 251 25.76 -11.61 -6.67
CA TYR A 251 26.68 -12.70 -6.95
C TYR A 251 27.98 -12.56 -6.15
N LEU A 252 28.59 -11.37 -6.18
CA LEU A 252 29.81 -11.08 -5.43
C LEU A 252 29.59 -11.17 -3.92
N ALA A 253 28.47 -10.66 -3.41
CA ALA A 253 28.16 -10.75 -1.98
C ALA A 253 28.12 -12.21 -1.46
N GLU A 254 27.72 -13.15 -2.32
CA GLU A 254 27.59 -14.57 -2.00
C GLU A 254 28.85 -15.40 -2.31
N HIS A 255 29.66 -15.01 -3.31
CA HIS A 255 30.75 -15.83 -3.86
C HIS A 255 32.16 -15.21 -3.77
N LEU A 256 32.30 -14.00 -3.21
CA LEU A 256 33.63 -13.45 -2.93
C LEU A 256 34.33 -14.33 -1.88
N ASN A 257 35.49 -14.87 -2.22
CA ASN A 257 36.37 -15.50 -1.24
C ASN A 257 37.18 -14.41 -0.54
N ARG A 258 37.37 -14.52 0.78
CA ARG A 258 38.30 -13.62 1.48
C ARG A 258 39.70 -13.79 0.86
N PRO A 259 40.42 -12.71 0.53
CA PRO A 259 41.86 -12.84 0.37
C PRO A 259 42.42 -13.35 1.71
N GLY A 260 43.17 -14.45 1.65
CA GLY A 260 43.89 -15.01 2.79
C GLY A 260 45.04 -14.13 3.22
#